data_AF-A0A971GHM5-F1
#
_entry.id   AF-A0A971GHM5-F1
#
_cell.length_a   1.000
_cell.length_b   1.000
_cell.length_c   1.000
_cell.angle_alpha   90.00
_cell.angle_beta   90.00
_cell.angle_gamma   90.00
#
_symmetry.space_group_name_H-M   'P 1'
#
loop_
_entity.id
_entity.type
_entity.pdbx_description
1 polymer ?
#
loop_
_entity_poly.entity_id
_entity_poly.type
_entity_poly.pdbx_seq_one_letter_code
_entity_poly.pdbx_strand_id
1 'polypeptide(L)'
;LVGKHNVDTRIFILPFSDRKGQELATVHNNSIKSVREQLESLRPAGSPDMNRFMSVLNHTISNLKWRSGSIKEIVIITNSVLTGIFMSEKYASEAKKRGIKISVISCGKVTGEFGDIERLPELTGGSIYSVSYHQTVYDASGGKHELYLQRGRIFHSVSLYRQWRKGVLVSVNKNPKYVKVPDFFEEIYLAEKSISPDRMAQVYSDAEHAGLLEKAHLQNNIGDIMELVQGAVTSTSVSVNFGKALISDGKISMWVRVTDKKIMQDFIQNEGRGFYTKLGVVVRESKTGEYGVELLPAITGVTADYIPEICRATLTGIFKKPYTYSSTGAGYPPVWFIDVKIENCESYESARDIRD
;
A
#
# COMPACT_ATOMS: atom_id res chain seq x y z
N LEU A 1 -3.91 -16.55 6.66
CA LEU A 1 -3.52 -15.76 5.47
C LEU A 1 -3.33 -16.65 4.24
N VAL A 2 -2.30 -17.50 4.11
CA VAL A 2 -2.16 -18.42 2.94
C VAL A 2 -3.24 -19.52 2.90
N GLY A 3 -3.50 -20.21 4.01
CA GLY A 3 -4.40 -21.39 4.00
C GLY A 3 -5.91 -21.12 4.05
N LYS A 4 -6.34 -19.88 4.33
CA LYS A 4 -7.77 -19.55 4.56
C LYS A 4 -8.42 -18.77 3.40
N HIS A 5 -7.61 -18.19 2.50
CA HIS A 5 -8.07 -17.31 1.41
C HIS A 5 -7.52 -17.66 0.02
N ASN A 6 -6.79 -18.77 -0.14
CA ASN A 6 -6.23 -19.22 -1.42
C ASN A 6 -5.48 -18.13 -2.21
N VAL A 7 -4.83 -17.19 -1.50
CA VAL A 7 -4.00 -16.16 -2.13
C VAL A 7 -2.64 -16.77 -2.42
N ASP A 8 -2.33 -16.99 -3.71
CA ASP A 8 -0.99 -17.38 -4.19
C ASP A 8 -0.02 -16.19 -4.06
N THR A 9 0.35 -15.87 -2.82
CA THR A 9 1.38 -14.87 -2.50
C THR A 9 2.73 -15.54 -2.38
N ARG A 10 3.71 -15.03 -3.13
CA ARG A 10 5.11 -15.44 -3.03
C ARG A 10 5.89 -14.36 -2.31
N ILE A 11 6.50 -14.71 -1.18
CA ILE A 11 7.23 -13.77 -0.34
C ILE A 11 8.73 -14.09 -0.41
N PHE A 12 9.52 -13.11 -0.82
CA PHE A 12 10.97 -13.15 -0.77
C PHE A 12 11.44 -12.25 0.36
N ILE A 13 12.31 -12.75 1.23
CA ILE A 13 12.89 -11.99 2.33
C ILE A 13 14.38 -11.91 2.09
N LEU A 14 14.88 -10.69 1.87
CA LEU A 14 16.24 -10.40 1.47
C LEU A 14 16.86 -9.40 2.46
N PRO A 15 17.59 -9.89 3.48
CA PRO A 15 18.27 -8.99 4.41
C PRO A 15 19.47 -8.32 3.75
N PHE A 16 19.78 -7.09 4.15
CA PHE A 16 20.98 -6.37 3.71
C PHE A 16 21.69 -5.75 4.92
N SER A 17 22.99 -6.00 5.04
CA SER A 17 23.92 -5.38 5.99
C SER A 17 25.36 -5.71 5.58
N ASP A 18 26.34 -4.99 6.14
CA ASP A 18 27.77 -5.29 5.96
C ASP A 18 28.19 -6.70 6.46
N ARG A 19 27.52 -7.21 7.51
CA ARG A 19 27.82 -8.50 8.14
C ARG A 19 27.09 -9.69 7.53
N LYS A 20 26.06 -9.48 6.71
CA LYS A 20 25.33 -10.59 6.08
C LYS A 20 25.89 -10.89 4.70
N GLY A 21 26.32 -12.15 4.53
CA GLY A 21 26.68 -12.76 3.25
C GLY A 21 25.53 -12.69 2.23
N GLN A 22 25.85 -12.93 0.96
CA GLN A 22 24.95 -12.63 -0.16
C GLN A 22 24.00 -13.81 -0.34
N GLU A 23 23.18 -14.09 0.66
CA GLU A 23 22.09 -15.06 0.54
C GLU A 23 20.97 -14.39 -0.26
N LEU A 24 21.14 -14.38 -1.58
CA LEU A 24 20.10 -13.98 -2.51
C LEU A 24 19.06 -15.09 -2.49
N ALA A 25 17.93 -14.82 -1.85
CA ALA A 25 16.82 -15.75 -1.77
C ALA A 25 16.32 -16.08 -3.18
N THR A 26 16.69 -17.26 -3.67
CA THR A 26 16.22 -17.82 -4.96
C THR A 26 14.88 -18.54 -4.80
N VAL A 27 14.52 -18.91 -3.57
CA VAL A 27 13.28 -19.64 -3.24
C VAL A 27 12.31 -18.68 -2.56
N HIS A 28 11.07 -18.69 -3.04
CA HIS A 28 9.99 -17.93 -2.44
C HIS A 28 9.34 -18.72 -1.30
N ASN A 29 8.87 -18.00 -0.29
CA ASN A 29 7.97 -18.55 0.70
C ASN A 29 6.54 -18.48 0.20
N ASN A 30 5.84 -19.60 0.31
CA ASN A 30 4.44 -19.74 -0.07
C ASN A 30 3.55 -20.14 1.11
N SER A 31 4.08 -20.20 2.35
CA SER A 31 3.32 -20.56 3.55
C SER A 31 3.66 -19.64 4.73
N ILE A 32 2.71 -19.47 5.65
CA ILE A 32 2.93 -18.68 6.88
C ILE A 32 4.04 -19.32 7.73
N LYS A 33 4.09 -20.66 7.77
CA LYS A 33 5.09 -21.40 8.52
C LYS A 33 6.50 -21.11 7.98
N SER A 34 6.70 -21.19 6.67
CA SER A 34 8.02 -20.94 6.06
C SER A 34 8.46 -19.48 6.22
N VAL A 35 7.52 -18.52 6.09
CA VAL A 35 7.81 -17.10 6.40
C VAL A 35 8.25 -16.93 7.85
N ARG A 36 7.55 -17.56 8.80
CA ARG A 36 7.89 -17.47 10.23
C ARG A 36 9.27 -18.07 10.51
N GLU A 37 9.53 -19.27 10.01
CA GLU A 37 10.82 -19.94 10.17
C GLU A 37 11.97 -19.09 9.59
N GLN A 38 11.78 -18.52 8.40
CA GLN A 38 12.79 -17.63 7.82
C GLN A 38 12.99 -16.37 8.67
N LEU A 39 11.93 -15.72 9.15
CA LEU A 39 12.03 -14.56 10.02
C LEU A 39 12.72 -14.89 11.36
N GLU A 40 12.42 -16.04 11.98
CA GLU A 40 13.05 -16.49 13.23
C GLU A 40 14.54 -16.80 13.06
N SER A 41 14.95 -17.26 11.87
CA SER A 41 16.37 -17.46 11.54
C SER A 41 17.13 -16.14 11.31
N LEU A 42 16.43 -15.04 11.00
CA LEU A 42 17.09 -13.75 10.79
C LEU A 42 17.65 -13.25 12.12
N ARG A 43 18.98 -13.18 12.21
CA ARG A 43 19.66 -12.43 13.28
C ARG A 43 20.04 -11.04 12.74
N PRO A 44 19.39 -9.95 13.17
CA PRO A 44 19.77 -8.60 12.76
C PRO A 44 21.15 -8.29 13.33
N ALA A 45 22.12 -8.01 12.45
CA ALA A 45 23.48 -7.65 12.83
C ALA A 45 24.15 -6.86 11.71
N GLY A 46 25.05 -5.96 12.11
CA GLY A 46 25.82 -5.14 11.18
C GLY A 46 25.32 -3.71 11.04
N SER A 47 26.05 -2.95 10.23
CA SER A 47 25.81 -1.55 9.89
C SER A 47 25.09 -1.43 8.55
N PRO A 48 24.45 -0.27 8.26
CA PRO A 48 23.95 0.03 6.92
C PRO A 48 25.08 -0.10 5.89
N ASP A 49 24.84 -0.90 4.85
CA ASP A 49 25.74 -1.02 3.69
C ASP A 49 24.95 -0.72 2.42
N MET A 50 25.33 0.41 1.81
CA MET A 50 24.71 0.94 0.62
C MET A 50 25.02 0.11 -0.63
N ASN A 51 26.25 -0.38 -0.79
CA ASN A 51 26.60 -1.26 -1.91
C ASN A 51 25.80 -2.55 -1.83
N ARG A 52 25.62 -3.05 -0.61
CA ARG A 52 24.80 -4.24 -0.38
C ARG A 52 23.34 -4.02 -0.68
N PHE A 53 22.76 -2.92 -0.19
CA PHE A 53 21.41 -2.52 -0.52
C PHE A 53 21.19 -2.47 -2.04
N MET A 54 22.09 -1.82 -2.78
CA MET A 54 21.99 -1.69 -4.24
C MET A 54 22.09 -3.03 -4.96
N SER A 55 22.99 -3.90 -4.50
CA SER A 55 23.12 -5.25 -5.04
C SER A 55 21.84 -6.07 -4.84
N VAL A 56 21.24 -6.01 -3.65
CA VAL A 56 19.98 -6.68 -3.32
C VAL A 56 18.82 -6.09 -4.14
N LEU A 57 18.73 -4.76 -4.23
CA LEU A 57 17.70 -4.08 -5.01
C LEU A 57 17.78 -4.45 -6.49
N ASN A 58 18.99 -4.41 -7.08
CA ASN A 58 19.22 -4.82 -8.46
C ASN A 58 18.84 -6.29 -8.68
N HIS A 59 19.24 -7.20 -7.78
CA HIS A 59 18.87 -8.60 -7.88
C HIS A 59 17.35 -8.78 -7.81
N THR A 60 16.69 -8.05 -6.91
CA THR A 60 15.22 -8.10 -6.72
C THR A 60 14.47 -7.66 -7.98
N ILE A 61 14.92 -6.58 -8.62
CA ILE A 61 14.30 -6.04 -9.84
C ILE A 61 14.61 -6.92 -11.04
N SER A 62 15.87 -7.32 -11.20
CA SER A 62 16.38 -7.92 -12.44
C SER A 62 16.29 -9.44 -12.48
N ASN A 63 16.58 -10.11 -11.37
CA ASN A 63 16.86 -11.56 -11.33
C ASN A 63 15.76 -12.40 -10.65
N LEU A 64 14.94 -11.82 -9.77
CA LEU A 64 13.81 -12.56 -9.21
C LEU A 64 12.77 -12.88 -10.29
N LYS A 65 12.24 -14.11 -10.22
CA LYS A 65 11.20 -14.59 -11.13
C LYS A 65 9.82 -14.08 -10.69
N TRP A 66 9.51 -12.86 -11.11
CA TRP A 66 8.17 -12.27 -10.95
C TRP A 66 7.16 -12.97 -11.86
N ARG A 67 6.00 -13.34 -11.32
CA ARG A 67 4.92 -13.97 -12.10
C ARG A 67 4.27 -12.94 -13.03
N SER A 68 3.94 -13.36 -14.26
CA SER A 68 3.16 -12.53 -15.18
C SER A 68 1.73 -12.36 -14.64
N GLY A 69 1.21 -11.13 -14.71
CA GLY A 69 -0.14 -10.81 -14.22
C GLY A 69 -0.31 -10.74 -12.70
N SER A 70 0.75 -10.93 -11.90
CA SER A 70 0.68 -10.68 -10.46
C SER A 70 0.91 -9.21 -10.12
N ILE A 71 0.36 -8.77 -8.99
CA ILE A 71 0.80 -7.53 -8.34
C ILE A 71 2.22 -7.75 -7.81
N LYS A 72 3.12 -6.80 -8.06
CA LYS A 72 4.54 -6.89 -7.69
C LYS A 72 4.90 -5.71 -6.81
N GLU A 73 5.25 -6.00 -5.57
CA GLU A 73 5.59 -5.01 -4.56
C GLU A 73 6.95 -5.38 -3.95
N ILE A 74 7.82 -4.38 -3.81
CA ILE A 74 9.02 -4.44 -2.98
C ILE A 74 8.76 -3.55 -1.77
N VAL A 75 8.89 -4.09 -0.56
CA VAL A 75 8.79 -3.32 0.68
C VAL A 75 10.17 -3.23 1.29
N ILE A 76 10.76 -2.04 1.29
CA ILE A 76 12.06 -1.76 1.89
C ILE A 76 11.81 -1.37 3.35
N ILE A 77 12.35 -2.14 4.29
CA ILE A 77 12.31 -1.80 5.72
C ILE A 77 13.72 -1.42 6.14
N THR A 78 13.90 -0.19 6.60
CA THR A 78 15.22 0.30 7.04
C THR A 78 15.13 1.04 8.36
N ASN A 79 16.11 0.77 9.22
CA ASN A 79 16.30 1.46 10.49
C ASN A 79 17.58 2.29 10.51
N SER A 80 18.16 2.57 9.35
CA SER A 80 19.40 3.33 9.23
C SER A 80 19.33 4.28 8.05
N VAL A 81 19.98 5.44 8.18
CA VAL A 81 20.15 6.36 7.05
C VAL A 81 21.07 5.71 6.03
N LEU A 82 20.60 5.63 4.79
CA LEU A 82 21.36 5.19 3.63
C LEU A 82 21.52 6.39 2.71
N THR A 83 22.74 6.87 2.56
CA THR A 83 23.08 8.03 1.72
C THR A 83 23.75 7.58 0.42
N GLY A 84 23.60 8.38 -0.63
CA GLY A 84 24.38 8.21 -1.86
C GLY A 84 23.76 7.25 -2.87
N ILE A 85 22.42 7.21 -2.97
CA ILE A 85 21.78 6.53 -4.12
C ILE A 85 21.89 7.46 -5.32
N PHE A 86 23.04 7.43 -6.00
CA PHE A 86 23.26 8.20 -7.23
C PHE A 86 22.42 7.69 -8.44
N MET A 87 21.57 6.67 -8.25
CA MET A 87 20.88 5.95 -9.33
C MET A 87 19.42 5.56 -8.99
N SER A 88 18.78 6.24 -8.05
CA SER A 88 17.39 5.96 -7.63
C SER A 88 16.43 5.95 -8.82
N GLU A 89 16.63 6.88 -9.73
CA GLU A 89 15.88 7.07 -10.98
C GLU A 89 16.06 5.88 -11.93
N LYS A 90 17.28 5.34 -12.03
CA LYS A 90 17.56 4.15 -12.84
C LYS A 90 16.79 2.94 -12.31
N TYR A 91 16.91 2.64 -11.02
CA TYR A 91 16.23 1.49 -10.41
C TYR A 91 14.71 1.66 -10.42
N ALA A 92 14.21 2.87 -10.15
CA ALA A 92 12.79 3.16 -10.25
C ALA A 92 12.27 2.99 -11.69
N SER A 93 13.01 3.45 -12.70
CA SER A 93 12.66 3.26 -14.11
C SER A 93 12.62 1.78 -14.50
N GLU A 94 13.61 0.99 -14.08
CA GLU A 94 13.64 -0.47 -14.33
C GLU A 94 12.49 -1.19 -13.61
N ALA A 95 12.21 -0.85 -12.35
CA ALA A 95 11.10 -1.39 -11.59
C ALA A 95 9.75 -1.04 -12.25
N LYS A 96 9.56 0.22 -12.65
CA LYS A 96 8.34 0.70 -13.32
C LYS A 96 8.09 -0.01 -14.65
N LYS A 97 9.13 -0.20 -15.47
CA LYS A 97 9.05 -0.99 -16.72
C LYS A 97 8.60 -2.43 -16.49
N ARG A 98 8.90 -3.01 -15.33
CA ARG A 98 8.49 -4.36 -14.93
C ARG A 98 7.15 -4.40 -14.17
N GLY A 99 6.51 -3.25 -13.96
CA GLY A 99 5.28 -3.12 -13.17
C GLY A 99 5.50 -3.42 -11.68
N ILE A 100 6.68 -3.12 -11.15
CA ILE A 100 7.05 -3.33 -9.74
C ILE A 100 6.93 -2.00 -9.01
N LYS A 101 6.16 -1.99 -7.93
CA LYS A 101 6.07 -0.86 -7.00
C LYS A 101 7.07 -1.04 -5.87
N ILE A 102 7.65 0.07 -5.42
CA ILE A 102 8.60 0.07 -4.30
C ILE A 102 8.01 0.92 -3.19
N SER A 103 7.71 0.33 -2.05
CA SER A 103 7.31 1.04 -0.84
C SER A 103 8.44 1.03 0.20
N VAL A 104 8.48 2.04 1.05
CA VAL A 104 9.54 2.21 2.07
C VAL A 104 8.90 2.35 3.44
N ILE A 105 9.44 1.62 4.42
CA ILE A 105 9.12 1.74 5.84
C ILE A 105 10.37 2.22 6.57
N SER A 106 10.36 3.48 6.99
CA SER A 106 11.44 4.12 7.74
C SER A 106 11.25 3.92 9.24
N CYS A 107 12.22 3.31 9.92
CA CYS A 107 12.21 3.05 11.36
C CYS A 107 12.95 4.14 12.17
N GLY A 108 13.05 3.96 13.49
CA GLY A 108 13.33 5.02 14.46
C GLY A 108 14.64 5.77 14.27
N LYS A 109 15.71 5.13 13.77
CA LYS A 109 17.00 5.82 13.55
C LYS A 109 17.14 6.51 12.19
N VAL A 110 16.16 6.36 11.30
CA VAL A 110 16.09 7.16 10.08
C VAL A 110 15.68 8.57 10.48
N THR A 111 16.38 9.60 10.02
CA THR A 111 16.19 10.97 10.50
C THR A 111 15.23 11.78 9.62
N GLY A 112 14.87 12.98 10.06
CA GLY A 112 13.82 13.83 9.48
C GLY A 112 14.03 14.34 8.05
N GLU A 113 15.18 14.11 7.42
CA GLU A 113 15.41 14.50 6.03
C GLU A 113 14.94 13.38 5.09
N PHE A 114 14.22 13.76 4.02
CA PHE A 114 13.87 12.82 2.96
C PHE A 114 15.14 12.29 2.32
N GLY A 115 15.46 11.01 2.58
CA GLY A 115 16.64 10.37 2.01
C GLY A 115 16.41 9.90 0.58
N ASP A 116 17.49 9.57 -0.14
CA ASP A 116 17.39 9.13 -1.54
C ASP A 116 16.49 7.89 -1.71
N ILE A 117 16.41 7.02 -0.70
CA ILE A 117 15.53 5.83 -0.70
C ILE A 117 14.06 6.23 -0.81
N GLU A 118 13.69 7.32 -0.15
CA GLU A 118 12.31 7.77 -0.06
C GLU A 118 11.84 8.42 -1.37
N ARG A 119 12.73 8.62 -2.34
CA ARG A 119 12.38 8.98 -3.72
C ARG A 119 11.89 7.76 -4.54
N LEU A 120 12.29 6.54 -4.18
CA LEU A 120 11.90 5.32 -4.92
C LEU A 120 10.37 5.10 -4.95
N PRO A 121 9.63 5.29 -3.84
CA PRO A 121 8.18 5.17 -3.86
C PRO A 121 7.49 6.18 -4.75
N GLU A 122 7.91 7.45 -4.73
CA GLU A 122 7.35 8.49 -5.58
C GLU A 122 7.49 8.14 -7.07
N LEU A 123 8.66 7.65 -7.47
CA LEU A 123 8.96 7.34 -8.87
C LEU A 123 8.30 6.03 -9.36
N THR A 124 7.98 5.11 -8.46
CA THR A 124 7.37 3.80 -8.79
C THR A 124 5.88 3.71 -8.49
N GLY A 125 5.29 4.73 -7.87
CA GLY A 125 3.89 4.70 -7.42
C GLY A 125 3.66 3.81 -6.20
N GLY A 126 4.69 3.62 -5.37
CA GLY A 126 4.62 3.00 -4.05
C GLY A 126 4.30 4.01 -2.96
N SER A 127 4.45 3.62 -1.69
CA SER A 127 4.16 4.48 -0.54
C SER A 127 5.30 4.56 0.46
N ILE A 128 5.40 5.68 1.17
CA ILE A 128 6.36 5.91 2.24
C ILE A 128 5.60 5.83 3.57
N TYR A 129 6.11 5.00 4.48
CA TYR A 129 5.61 4.83 5.83
C TYR A 129 6.73 5.12 6.82
N SER A 130 6.37 5.60 8.01
CA SER A 130 7.33 5.86 9.09
C SER A 130 6.82 5.25 10.39
N VAL A 131 7.63 4.42 11.02
CA VAL A 131 7.28 3.77 12.29
C VAL A 131 7.29 4.81 13.41
N SER A 132 6.18 4.88 14.14
CA SER A 132 6.05 5.61 15.39
C SER A 132 6.25 4.66 16.56
N TYR A 133 7.05 5.10 17.52
CA TYR A 133 7.27 4.41 18.78
C TYR A 133 6.62 5.20 19.91
N HIS A 134 6.17 4.48 20.93
CA HIS A 134 5.48 5.05 22.09
C HIS A 134 5.93 4.35 23.38
N GLN A 135 6.17 5.12 24.43
CA GLN A 135 6.47 4.60 25.75
C GLN A 135 5.94 5.53 26.84
N THR A 136 5.18 4.98 27.78
CA THR A 136 4.80 5.70 29.00
C THR A 136 5.92 5.63 30.03
N VAL A 137 6.25 6.75 30.66
CA VAL A 137 7.21 6.83 31.77
C VAL A 137 6.61 7.60 32.95
N TYR A 138 7.10 7.30 34.15
CA TYR A 138 6.71 7.95 35.39
C TYR A 138 7.92 8.58 36.05
N ASP A 139 7.83 9.87 36.33
CA ASP A 139 8.89 10.61 37.02
C ASP A 139 8.86 10.40 38.55
N ALA A 140 9.91 10.84 39.24
CA ALA A 140 10.07 10.74 40.68
C ALA A 140 9.01 11.52 41.49
N SER A 141 8.33 12.48 40.86
CA SER A 141 7.22 13.22 41.46
C SER A 141 5.86 12.52 41.28
N GLY A 142 5.83 11.38 40.58
CA GLY A 142 4.62 10.64 40.23
C GLY A 142 3.92 11.18 38.97
N GLY A 143 4.54 12.11 38.25
CA GLY A 143 4.07 12.64 36.98
C GLY A 143 4.15 11.57 35.88
N LYS A 144 3.07 11.45 35.10
CA LYS A 144 2.99 10.55 33.95
C LYS A 144 3.35 11.31 32.69
N HIS A 145 4.28 10.77 31.91
CA HIS A 145 4.69 11.31 30.62
C HIS A 145 4.58 10.25 29.53
N GLU A 146 4.11 10.67 28.37
CA GLU A 146 3.97 9.85 27.19
C GLU A 146 5.05 10.27 26.20
N LEU A 147 5.99 9.36 25.94
CA LEU A 147 7.12 9.59 25.04
C LEU A 147 6.82 9.02 23.65
N TYR A 148 7.23 9.75 22.63
CA TYR A 148 7.06 9.39 21.23
C TYR A 148 8.37 9.56 20.47
N LEU A 149 8.65 8.64 19.54
CA LEU A 149 9.76 8.76 18.60
C LEU A 149 9.24 8.49 17.20
N GLN A 150 9.55 9.39 16.27
CA GLN A 150 9.36 9.14 14.85
C GLN A 150 10.41 9.91 14.06
N ARG A 151 11.06 9.23 13.11
CA ARG A 151 12.11 9.78 12.27
C ARG A 151 13.25 10.49 13.03
N GLY A 152 13.74 9.87 14.10
CA GLY A 152 14.81 10.44 14.94
C GLY A 152 14.41 11.64 15.80
N ARG A 153 13.14 12.09 15.76
CA ARG A 153 12.62 13.18 16.59
C ARG A 153 11.86 12.62 17.79
N ILE A 154 12.15 13.14 18.98
CA ILE A 154 11.50 12.73 20.23
C ILE A 154 10.52 13.82 20.66
N PHE A 155 9.35 13.37 21.08
CA PHE A 155 8.30 14.23 21.63
C PHE A 155 7.83 13.66 22.96
N HIS A 156 7.43 14.54 23.88
CA HIS A 156 6.71 14.13 25.07
C HIS A 156 5.42 14.93 25.24
N SER A 157 4.51 14.36 26.03
CA SER A 157 3.24 14.97 26.41
C SER A 157 2.82 14.40 27.76
N VAL A 158 2.12 15.20 28.56
CA VAL A 158 1.49 14.74 29.82
C VAL A 158 0.23 13.89 29.59
N SER A 159 -0.21 13.76 28.33
CA SER A 159 -1.42 13.04 27.94
C SER A 159 -1.22 12.17 26.70
N LEU A 160 -1.94 11.03 26.66
CA LEU A 160 -1.85 10.05 25.57
C LEU A 160 -2.46 10.60 24.27
N TYR A 161 -1.63 10.73 23.24
CA TYR A 161 -2.09 11.02 21.89
C TYR A 161 -2.72 9.80 21.23
N ARG A 162 -4.05 9.66 21.30
CA ARG A 162 -4.76 8.46 20.82
C ARG A 162 -4.51 8.08 19.35
N GLN A 163 -4.06 9.01 18.52
CA GLN A 163 -3.81 8.75 17.09
C GLN A 163 -2.33 8.47 16.77
N TRP A 164 -1.45 8.32 17.77
CA TRP A 164 -0.01 8.10 17.54
C TRP A 164 0.29 6.91 16.61
N ARG A 165 -0.57 5.89 16.59
CA ARG A 165 -0.46 4.73 15.69
C ARG A 165 -0.60 5.08 14.20
N LYS A 166 -1.21 6.22 13.87
CA LYS A 166 -1.31 6.74 12.50
C LYS A 166 -0.09 7.57 12.09
N GLY A 167 0.86 7.79 13.00
CA GLY A 167 1.94 8.75 12.84
C GLY A 167 1.81 9.89 13.84
N VAL A 168 2.94 10.29 14.42
CA VAL A 168 3.09 11.46 15.29
C VAL A 168 3.41 12.69 14.45
N LEU A 169 4.21 12.50 13.41
CA LEU A 169 4.46 13.44 12.34
C LEU A 169 3.35 13.28 11.28
N VAL A 170 2.47 14.26 11.18
CA VAL A 170 1.44 14.32 10.13
C VAL A 170 2.08 14.78 8.81
N SER A 171 2.47 13.85 7.96
CA SER A 171 2.84 14.14 6.57
C SER A 171 2.02 13.31 5.60
N VAL A 172 1.11 13.96 4.88
CA VAL A 172 0.81 13.53 3.52
C VAL A 172 1.57 14.50 2.61
N ASN A 173 2.53 14.00 1.83
CA ASN A 173 3.26 14.73 0.79
C ASN A 173 4.03 15.99 1.23
N LYS A 174 4.53 16.03 2.48
CA LYS A 174 5.38 17.13 2.98
C LYS A 174 6.68 16.60 3.55
N ASN A 175 7.77 17.38 3.40
CA ASN A 175 9.06 17.08 4.01
C ASN A 175 8.90 16.93 5.54
N PRO A 176 9.22 15.76 6.12
CA PRO A 176 9.09 15.48 7.55
C PRO A 176 9.82 16.48 8.45
N LYS A 177 10.86 17.14 7.92
CA LYS A 177 11.56 18.26 8.55
C LYS A 177 10.66 19.45 8.88
N TYR A 178 9.61 19.68 8.09
CA TYR A 178 8.69 20.82 8.23
C TYR A 178 7.31 20.42 8.76
N VAL A 179 7.16 19.18 9.24
CA VAL A 179 5.90 18.70 9.79
C VAL A 179 5.68 19.28 11.18
N LYS A 180 4.59 20.02 11.32
CA LYS A 180 4.07 20.44 12.63
C LYS A 180 3.47 19.24 13.35
N VAL A 181 3.89 19.07 14.60
CA VAL A 181 3.24 18.17 15.55
C VAL A 181 2.03 18.87 16.18
N PRO A 182 1.06 18.12 16.73
CA PRO A 182 0.04 18.70 17.58
C PRO A 182 0.61 19.62 18.66
N ASP A 183 -0.07 20.74 18.95
CA ASP A 183 0.45 21.82 19.80
C ASP A 183 0.74 21.42 21.25
N PHE A 184 0.20 20.30 21.72
CA PHE A 184 0.45 19.76 23.06
C PHE A 184 1.71 18.88 23.15
N PHE A 185 2.42 18.68 22.04
CA PHE A 185 3.71 17.99 22.06
C PHE A 185 4.85 18.95 22.32
N GLU A 186 5.70 18.57 23.26
CA GLU A 186 6.99 19.22 23.47
C GLU A 186 8.08 18.37 22.80
N GLU A 187 8.85 19.00 21.90
CA GLU A 187 9.93 18.33 21.17
C GLU A 187 11.25 18.45 21.93
N ILE A 188 11.91 17.31 22.11
CA ILE A 188 13.25 17.25 22.70
C ILE A 188 14.27 17.38 21.59
N TYR A 189 14.93 18.54 21.53
CA TYR A 189 15.97 18.81 20.54
C TYR A 189 17.30 18.18 20.96
N LEU A 190 17.86 17.36 20.06
CA LEU A 190 19.05 16.56 20.36
C LEU A 190 20.17 16.87 19.38
N ALA A 191 21.39 16.95 19.90
CA ALA A 191 22.59 17.05 19.09
C ALA A 191 22.86 15.74 18.32
N GLU A 192 22.56 14.59 18.93
CA GLU A 192 22.65 13.28 18.30
C GLU A 192 21.42 13.03 17.42
N LYS A 193 21.62 12.98 16.10
CA LYS A 193 20.49 12.88 15.14
C LYS A 193 19.87 11.47 15.06
N SER A 194 20.52 10.44 15.58
CA SER A 194 20.15 9.03 15.35
C SER A 194 19.95 8.31 16.69
N ILE A 195 18.70 8.20 17.13
CA ILE A 195 18.37 7.62 18.44
C ILE A 195 17.66 6.29 18.24
N SER A 196 18.06 5.31 19.03
CA SER A 196 17.38 4.02 19.08
C SER A 196 16.11 4.11 19.95
N PRO A 197 15.00 3.48 19.56
CA PRO A 197 13.75 3.53 20.33
C PRO A 197 13.86 3.11 21.80
N ASP A 198 14.78 2.20 22.12
CA ASP A 198 15.07 1.74 23.48
C ASP A 198 15.71 2.82 24.38
N ARG A 199 16.34 3.85 23.79
CA ARG A 199 16.97 4.97 24.51
C ARG A 199 16.04 6.16 24.74
N MET A 200 14.79 6.13 24.27
CA MET A 200 13.85 7.25 24.40
C MET A 200 13.70 7.75 25.85
N ALA A 201 13.46 6.83 26.78
CA ALA A 201 13.30 7.17 28.19
C ALA A 201 14.57 7.79 28.79
N GLN A 202 15.74 7.26 28.44
CA GLN A 202 17.02 7.81 28.89
C GLN A 202 17.20 9.24 28.38
N VAL A 203 16.96 9.46 27.10
CA VAL A 203 17.11 10.78 26.47
C VAL A 203 16.15 11.81 27.08
N TYR A 204 14.91 11.41 27.37
CA TYR A 204 13.96 12.25 28.10
C TYR A 204 14.46 12.60 29.51
N SER A 205 14.92 11.59 30.26
CA SER A 205 15.46 11.77 31.61
C SER A 205 16.64 12.74 31.63
N ASP A 206 17.56 12.61 30.66
CA ASP A 206 18.74 13.46 30.54
C ASP A 206 18.37 14.91 30.16
N ALA A 207 17.40 15.09 29.25
CA ALA A 207 16.98 16.42 28.78
C ALA A 207 16.18 17.19 29.84
N GLU A 208 15.18 16.53 30.45
CA GLU A 208 14.28 17.15 31.43
C GLU A 208 14.82 17.09 32.87
N HIS A 209 16.02 16.52 33.06
CA HIS A 209 16.60 16.24 34.38
C HIS A 209 15.63 15.46 35.29
N ALA A 210 14.77 14.64 34.67
CA ALA A 210 13.70 13.92 35.32
C ALA A 210 14.21 12.55 35.80
N GLY A 211 14.24 12.33 37.11
CA GLY A 211 14.47 10.99 37.67
C GLY A 211 13.30 10.08 37.32
N LEU A 212 13.53 8.98 36.60
CA LEU A 212 12.49 8.04 36.21
C LEU A 212 12.33 6.92 37.26
N LEU A 213 11.10 6.70 37.74
CA LEU A 213 10.76 5.59 38.64
C LEU A 213 10.41 4.32 37.87
N GLU A 214 9.58 4.47 36.84
CA GLU A 214 9.04 3.36 36.08
C GLU A 214 8.91 3.71 34.60
N LYS A 215 9.10 2.70 33.74
CA LYS A 215 8.85 2.79 32.31
C LYS A 215 8.04 1.60 31.84
N ALA A 216 6.96 1.87 31.10
CA ALA A 216 6.15 0.85 30.46
C ALA A 216 6.92 0.19 29.29
N HIS A 217 6.36 -0.90 28.76
CA HIS A 217 6.90 -1.54 27.57
C HIS A 217 6.86 -0.60 26.35
N LEU A 218 7.94 -0.61 25.56
CA LEU A 218 8.01 0.11 24.29
C LEU A 218 7.00 -0.49 23.30
N GLN A 219 6.16 0.38 22.74
CA GLN A 219 5.18 0.04 21.72
C GLN A 219 5.56 0.66 20.38
N ASN A 220 5.06 0.08 19.29
CA ASN A 220 5.17 0.65 17.94
C ASN A 220 3.93 0.33 17.09
N ASN A 221 3.85 0.94 15.91
CA ASN A 221 2.75 0.80 14.96
C ASN A 221 3.12 -0.01 13.71
N ILE A 222 4.17 -0.86 13.75
CA ILE A 222 4.58 -1.61 12.55
C ILE A 222 3.48 -2.53 12.04
N GLY A 223 2.69 -3.12 12.94
CA GLY A 223 1.53 -3.96 12.58
C GLY A 223 0.49 -3.16 11.80
N ASP A 224 0.14 -1.97 12.29
CA ASP A 224 -0.78 -1.05 11.64
C ASP A 224 -0.27 -0.64 10.24
N ILE A 225 1.04 -0.39 10.10
CA ILE A 225 1.68 -0.07 8.80
C ILE A 225 1.60 -1.26 7.85
N MET A 226 1.84 -2.49 8.31
CA MET A 226 1.79 -3.68 7.46
C MET A 226 0.37 -3.96 6.95
N GLU A 227 -0.66 -3.64 7.74
CA GLU A 227 -2.05 -3.67 7.28
C GLU A 227 -2.31 -2.62 6.19
N LEU A 228 -1.75 -1.41 6.32
CA LEU A 228 -1.84 -0.39 5.28
C LEU A 228 -1.10 -0.79 4.00
N VAL A 229 0.06 -1.43 4.11
CA VAL A 229 0.80 -1.98 2.96
C VAL A 229 -0.02 -3.07 2.28
N GLN A 230 -0.60 -4.00 3.04
CA GLN A 230 -1.48 -5.02 2.50
C GLN A 230 -2.71 -4.39 1.81
N GLY A 231 -3.32 -3.40 2.45
CA GLY A 231 -4.41 -2.62 1.91
C GLY A 231 -4.00 -1.95 0.60
N ALA A 232 -2.83 -1.31 0.53
CA ALA A 232 -2.30 -0.71 -0.67
C ALA A 232 -2.05 -1.76 -1.77
N VAL A 233 -1.41 -2.89 -1.48
CA VAL A 233 -1.16 -3.97 -2.47
C VAL A 233 -2.46 -4.58 -3.00
N THR A 234 -3.48 -4.73 -2.16
CA THR A 234 -4.78 -5.32 -2.56
C THR A 234 -5.72 -4.29 -3.20
N SER A 235 -5.61 -3.02 -2.82
CA SER A 235 -6.36 -1.89 -3.40
C SER A 235 -5.68 -1.31 -4.64
N THR A 236 -4.43 -1.69 -4.93
CA THR A 236 -3.70 -1.29 -6.15
C THR A 236 -4.03 -2.16 -7.37
N SER A 237 -5.30 -2.52 -7.51
CA SER A 237 -5.97 -2.13 -8.75
C SER A 237 -6.08 -0.60 -8.73
N VAL A 238 -4.99 0.11 -9.04
CA VAL A 238 -5.08 1.53 -9.41
C VAL A 238 -6.04 1.51 -10.59
N SER A 239 -7.29 1.93 -10.38
CA SER A 239 -8.25 2.04 -11.45
C SER A 239 -7.79 3.23 -12.28
N VAL A 240 -6.81 2.97 -13.14
CA VAL A 240 -6.54 3.81 -14.30
C VAL A 240 -7.88 3.98 -14.97
N ASN A 241 -8.43 5.19 -14.92
CA ASN A 241 -9.73 5.46 -15.48
C ASN A 241 -9.51 6.07 -16.87
N PHE A 242 -9.93 5.36 -17.92
CA PHE A 242 -9.90 5.87 -19.29
C PHE A 242 -11.18 6.62 -19.66
N GLY A 243 -12.18 6.60 -18.78
CA GLY A 243 -13.45 7.27 -18.99
C GLY A 243 -14.58 6.62 -18.21
N LYS A 244 -15.76 7.24 -18.27
CA LYS A 244 -17.00 6.63 -17.78
C LYS A 244 -18.00 6.53 -18.92
N ALA A 245 -18.86 5.53 -18.86
CA ALA A 245 -19.96 5.38 -19.80
C ALA A 245 -21.27 5.20 -19.06
N LEU A 246 -22.33 5.78 -19.59
CA LEU A 246 -23.69 5.56 -19.15
C LEU A 246 -24.22 4.32 -19.87
N ILE A 247 -24.45 3.25 -19.12
CA ILE A 247 -25.01 2.01 -19.65
C ILE A 247 -26.47 1.86 -19.22
N SER A 248 -27.30 1.26 -20.07
CA SER A 248 -28.73 1.13 -19.84
C SER A 248 -29.27 -0.20 -20.32
N ASP A 249 -30.08 -0.89 -19.51
CA ASP A 249 -30.86 -2.06 -19.96
C ASP A 249 -32.24 -1.67 -20.52
N GLY A 250 -32.49 -0.36 -20.69
CA GLY A 250 -33.77 0.22 -21.11
C GLY A 250 -34.76 0.43 -19.96
N LYS A 251 -34.49 -0.07 -18.75
CA LYS A 251 -35.28 0.20 -17.53
C LYS A 251 -34.50 1.03 -16.53
N ILE A 252 -33.21 0.76 -16.42
CA ILE A 252 -32.29 1.42 -15.50
C ILE A 252 -31.01 1.77 -16.23
N SER A 253 -30.53 2.98 -15.96
CA SER A 253 -29.23 3.46 -16.43
C SER A 253 -28.29 3.65 -15.26
N MET A 254 -27.00 3.40 -15.47
CA MET A 254 -25.97 3.68 -14.49
C MET A 254 -24.65 4.08 -15.12
N TRP A 255 -23.89 4.93 -14.43
CA TRP A 255 -22.53 5.24 -14.83
C TRP A 255 -21.57 4.12 -14.41
N VAL A 256 -20.80 3.62 -15.38
CA VAL A 256 -19.71 2.68 -15.13
C VAL A 256 -18.38 3.32 -15.46
N ARG A 257 -17.39 3.09 -14.60
CA ARG A 257 -16.01 3.53 -14.83
C ARG A 257 -15.29 2.48 -15.65
N VAL A 258 -14.55 2.93 -16.67
CA VAL A 258 -13.88 2.05 -17.62
C VAL A 258 -12.38 2.11 -17.39
N THR A 259 -11.83 1.00 -16.94
CA THR A 259 -10.40 0.91 -16.61
C THR A 259 -9.54 0.32 -17.71
N ASP A 260 -10.15 -0.12 -18.82
CA ASP A 260 -9.48 -0.68 -19.98
C ASP A 260 -9.70 0.21 -21.20
N LYS A 261 -8.61 0.63 -21.86
CA LYS A 261 -8.65 1.54 -23.01
C LYS A 261 -9.40 0.96 -24.20
N LYS A 262 -9.28 -0.36 -24.43
CA LYS A 262 -9.95 -1.05 -25.54
C LYS A 262 -11.46 -1.10 -25.28
N ILE A 263 -11.86 -1.43 -24.06
CA ILE A 263 -13.28 -1.38 -23.66
C ILE A 263 -13.85 0.03 -23.82
N MET A 264 -13.09 1.06 -23.44
CA MET A 264 -13.54 2.45 -23.61
C MET A 264 -13.70 2.82 -25.09
N GLN A 265 -12.77 2.40 -25.95
CA GLN A 265 -12.89 2.58 -27.40
C GLN A 265 -14.11 1.86 -27.97
N ASP A 266 -14.40 0.65 -27.51
CA ASP A 266 -15.60 -0.10 -27.92
C ASP A 266 -16.88 0.64 -27.45
N PHE A 267 -16.87 1.22 -26.26
CA PHE A 267 -18.00 2.00 -25.75
C PHE A 267 -18.24 3.26 -26.58
N ILE A 268 -17.19 4.02 -26.89
CA ILE A 268 -17.27 5.21 -27.77
C ILE A 268 -17.79 4.81 -29.16
N GLN A 269 -17.34 3.67 -29.70
CA GLN A 269 -17.85 3.20 -30.98
C GLN A 269 -19.34 2.86 -30.94
N ASN A 270 -19.86 2.38 -29.80
CA ASN A 270 -21.27 1.98 -29.64
C ASN A 270 -22.16 3.07 -29.04
N GLU A 271 -21.60 4.22 -28.67
CA GLU A 271 -22.31 5.35 -28.08
C GLU A 271 -23.42 5.85 -29.02
N GLY A 272 -24.63 6.01 -28.48
CA GLY A 272 -25.75 6.60 -29.21
C GLY A 272 -26.30 5.75 -30.37
N ARG A 273 -25.76 4.56 -30.64
CA ARG A 273 -26.25 3.67 -31.72
C ARG A 273 -27.59 3.00 -31.40
N GLY A 274 -28.00 2.99 -30.13
CA GLY A 274 -29.29 2.44 -29.69
C GLY A 274 -29.39 0.91 -29.68
N PHE A 275 -28.35 0.19 -30.10
CA PHE A 275 -28.27 -1.28 -30.08
C PHE A 275 -27.86 -1.80 -28.70
N TYR A 276 -28.38 -2.96 -28.33
CA TYR A 276 -27.90 -3.70 -27.17
C TYR A 276 -26.59 -4.40 -27.51
N THR A 277 -25.59 -4.21 -26.65
CA THR A 277 -24.33 -4.93 -26.68
C THR A 277 -24.21 -5.83 -25.45
N LYS A 278 -23.52 -6.96 -25.62
CA LYS A 278 -23.17 -7.86 -24.52
C LYS A 278 -21.96 -7.31 -23.80
N LEU A 279 -22.13 -6.99 -22.53
CA LEU A 279 -21.06 -6.51 -21.66
C LEU A 279 -20.81 -7.50 -20.54
N GLY A 280 -19.58 -7.98 -20.41
CA GLY A 280 -19.16 -8.71 -19.22
C GLY A 280 -18.70 -7.74 -18.13
N VAL A 281 -19.31 -7.85 -16.95
CA VAL A 281 -19.04 -7.01 -15.77
C VAL A 281 -18.64 -7.85 -14.57
N VAL A 282 -17.78 -7.30 -13.74
CA VAL A 282 -17.58 -7.75 -12.35
C VAL A 282 -18.40 -6.86 -11.44
N VAL A 283 -19.14 -7.47 -10.51
CA VAL A 283 -19.98 -6.76 -9.54
C VAL A 283 -19.23 -6.59 -8.24
N ARG A 284 -19.19 -5.35 -7.72
CA ARG A 284 -18.64 -5.03 -6.40
C ARG A 284 -19.70 -4.30 -5.56
N GLU A 285 -19.82 -4.66 -4.29
CA GLU A 285 -20.63 -3.88 -3.35
C GLU A 285 -19.94 -2.56 -3.03
N SER A 286 -20.68 -1.45 -3.12
CA SER A 286 -20.12 -0.12 -2.89
C SER A 286 -21.13 0.78 -2.20
N LYS A 287 -20.76 1.32 -1.03
CA LYS A 287 -21.57 2.30 -0.30
C LYS A 287 -21.73 3.63 -1.03
N THR A 288 -20.83 3.91 -1.99
CA THR A 288 -20.81 5.14 -2.78
C THR A 288 -21.22 4.90 -4.24
N GLY A 289 -21.50 3.65 -4.62
CA GLY A 289 -21.93 3.29 -5.97
C GLY A 289 -23.42 3.53 -6.18
N GLU A 290 -23.81 3.76 -7.44
CA GLU A 290 -25.23 3.85 -7.81
C GLU A 290 -25.93 2.54 -7.44
N TYR A 291 -27.09 2.64 -6.78
CA TYR A 291 -27.86 1.48 -6.30
C TYR A 291 -27.08 0.54 -5.33
N GLY A 292 -26.04 1.04 -4.66
CA GLY A 292 -25.25 0.28 -3.69
C GLY A 292 -24.24 -0.70 -4.30
N VAL A 293 -24.00 -0.59 -5.62
CA VAL A 293 -23.05 -1.43 -6.35
C VAL A 293 -22.17 -0.62 -7.28
N GLU A 294 -21.02 -1.18 -7.61
CA GLU A 294 -20.13 -0.72 -8.66
C GLU A 294 -19.99 -1.85 -9.69
N LEU A 295 -20.27 -1.56 -10.96
CA LEU A 295 -20.01 -2.46 -12.06
C LEU A 295 -18.69 -2.10 -12.72
N LEU A 296 -17.80 -3.08 -12.83
CA LEU A 296 -16.50 -2.95 -13.47
C LEU A 296 -16.55 -3.69 -14.82
N PRO A 297 -16.58 -2.97 -15.96
CA PRO A 297 -16.44 -3.57 -17.29
C PRO A 297 -15.18 -4.41 -17.39
N ALA A 298 -15.32 -5.68 -17.75
CA ALA A 298 -14.23 -6.64 -17.83
C ALA A 298 -14.00 -7.17 -19.25
N ILE A 299 -15.06 -7.29 -20.06
CA ILE A 299 -14.95 -7.81 -21.43
C ILE A 299 -16.10 -7.31 -22.31
N THR A 300 -15.77 -7.02 -23.57
CA THR A 300 -16.68 -6.60 -24.65
C THR A 300 -16.50 -7.51 -25.87
N GLY A 301 -17.46 -7.48 -26.81
CA GLY A 301 -17.31 -8.14 -28.12
C GLY A 301 -17.51 -9.66 -28.13
N VAL A 302 -18.08 -10.24 -27.08
CA VAL A 302 -18.43 -11.67 -27.03
C VAL A 302 -19.82 -11.88 -27.62
N THR A 303 -19.95 -12.76 -28.61
CA THR A 303 -21.27 -13.10 -29.17
C THR A 303 -22.06 -14.00 -28.23
N ALA A 304 -23.40 -13.92 -28.31
CA ALA A 304 -24.29 -14.61 -27.38
C ALA A 304 -24.08 -16.14 -27.35
N ASP A 305 -23.67 -16.74 -28.46
CA ASP A 305 -23.46 -18.18 -28.61
C ASP A 305 -22.32 -18.72 -27.74
N TYR A 306 -21.37 -17.87 -27.37
CA TYR A 306 -20.24 -18.23 -26.49
C TYR A 306 -20.49 -17.93 -25.01
N ILE A 307 -21.69 -17.47 -24.64
CA ILE A 307 -22.02 -17.08 -23.26
C ILE A 307 -23.01 -18.09 -22.66
N PRO A 308 -22.57 -18.95 -21.73
CA PRO A 308 -23.45 -19.87 -21.01
C PRO A 308 -24.57 -19.13 -20.27
N GLU A 309 -25.78 -19.69 -20.22
CA GLU A 309 -26.91 -19.06 -19.52
C GLU A 309 -26.63 -18.78 -18.04
N ILE A 310 -25.87 -19.67 -17.40
CA ILE A 310 -25.45 -19.53 -15.99
C ILE A 310 -24.59 -18.29 -15.72
N CYS A 311 -24.01 -17.67 -16.76
CA CYS A 311 -23.20 -16.46 -16.65
C CYS A 311 -23.98 -15.21 -17.06
N ARG A 312 -25.27 -15.32 -17.42
CA ARG A 312 -26.10 -14.19 -17.85
C ARG A 312 -26.81 -13.57 -16.66
N ALA A 313 -26.86 -12.25 -16.64
CA ALA A 313 -27.58 -11.49 -15.62
C ALA A 313 -28.36 -10.34 -16.26
N THR A 314 -29.26 -9.75 -15.47
CA THR A 314 -29.88 -8.47 -15.80
C THR A 314 -29.40 -7.43 -14.79
N LEU A 315 -29.31 -6.16 -15.18
CA LEU A 315 -28.95 -5.09 -14.24
C LEU A 315 -29.92 -5.07 -13.03
N THR A 316 -31.21 -5.27 -13.29
CA THR A 316 -32.24 -5.31 -12.24
C THR A 316 -31.99 -6.49 -11.27
N GLY A 317 -31.57 -7.65 -11.79
CA GLY A 317 -31.21 -8.81 -10.97
C GLY A 317 -30.01 -8.53 -10.06
N ILE A 318 -28.98 -7.89 -10.62
CA ILE A 318 -27.76 -7.53 -9.89
C ILE A 318 -28.10 -6.60 -8.71
N PHE A 319 -28.91 -5.56 -8.94
CA PHE A 319 -29.25 -4.60 -7.89
C PHE A 319 -30.13 -5.18 -6.78
N LYS A 320 -30.99 -6.15 -7.10
CA LYS A 320 -31.84 -6.80 -6.10
C LYS A 320 -31.06 -7.78 -5.22
N LYS A 321 -29.96 -8.35 -5.72
CA LYS A 321 -29.18 -9.38 -5.04
C LYS A 321 -27.66 -9.15 -5.16
N PRO A 322 -27.15 -7.97 -4.76
CA PRO A 322 -25.77 -7.57 -5.03
C PRO A 322 -24.74 -8.55 -4.46
N TYR A 323 -24.99 -9.08 -3.26
CA TYR A 323 -24.16 -10.10 -2.62
C TYR A 323 -24.06 -11.39 -3.44
N THR A 324 -25.17 -11.84 -4.04
CA THR A 324 -25.16 -13.06 -4.87
C THR A 324 -24.26 -12.86 -6.08
N TYR A 325 -24.39 -11.73 -6.78
CA TYR A 325 -23.62 -11.49 -8.01
C TYR A 325 -22.16 -11.07 -7.76
N SER A 326 -21.82 -10.61 -6.55
CA SER A 326 -20.43 -10.33 -6.16
C SER A 326 -19.67 -11.59 -5.69
N SER A 327 -20.37 -12.61 -5.18
CA SER A 327 -19.77 -13.80 -4.55
C SER A 327 -19.96 -15.11 -5.31
N THR A 328 -20.95 -15.19 -6.20
CA THR A 328 -21.26 -16.38 -6.99
C THR A 328 -21.12 -16.06 -8.48
N GLY A 329 -20.64 -17.01 -9.28
CA GLY A 329 -20.54 -16.90 -10.74
C GLY A 329 -19.37 -17.70 -11.32
N ALA A 330 -19.17 -17.61 -12.64
CA ALA A 330 -18.09 -18.31 -13.32
C ALA A 330 -16.77 -17.51 -13.22
N GLY A 331 -15.72 -18.16 -12.71
CA GLY A 331 -14.41 -17.54 -12.49
C GLY A 331 -14.28 -16.79 -11.17
N TYR A 332 -13.06 -16.31 -10.87
CA TYR A 332 -12.79 -15.47 -9.70
C TYR A 332 -11.86 -14.31 -10.11
N PRO A 333 -12.32 -13.04 -10.12
CA PRO A 333 -13.66 -12.59 -9.70
C PRO A 333 -14.79 -13.07 -10.65
N PRO A 334 -16.04 -13.22 -10.16
CA PRO A 334 -17.18 -13.61 -10.99
C PRO A 334 -17.46 -12.60 -12.11
N VAL A 335 -17.57 -13.09 -13.34
CA VAL A 335 -17.96 -12.27 -14.51
C VAL A 335 -19.38 -12.59 -14.92
N TRP A 336 -20.21 -11.56 -15.02
CA TRP A 336 -21.60 -11.64 -15.43
C TRP A 336 -21.82 -10.88 -16.74
N PHE A 337 -22.52 -11.51 -17.69
CA PHE A 337 -22.84 -10.91 -18.97
C PHE A 337 -24.23 -10.30 -18.94
N ILE A 338 -24.30 -9.01 -19.22
CA ILE A 338 -25.52 -8.21 -19.25
C ILE A 338 -25.75 -7.65 -20.66
N ASP A 339 -27.01 -7.44 -21.01
CA ASP A 339 -27.41 -6.70 -22.22
C ASP A 339 -27.59 -5.23 -21.87
N VAL A 340 -26.79 -4.36 -22.50
CA VAL A 340 -26.86 -2.92 -22.26
C VAL A 340 -26.70 -2.12 -23.54
N LYS A 341 -27.31 -0.95 -23.58
CA LYS A 341 -27.02 0.13 -24.53
C LYS A 341 -25.97 1.05 -23.93
N ILE A 342 -25.11 1.59 -24.78
CA ILE A 342 -24.18 2.65 -24.39
C ILE A 342 -24.82 3.99 -24.78
N GLU A 343 -25.30 4.73 -23.78
CA GLU A 343 -26.07 5.97 -23.99
C GLU A 343 -25.16 7.20 -24.11
N ASN A 344 -24.07 7.24 -23.34
CA ASN A 344 -23.15 8.38 -23.32
C ASN A 344 -21.75 7.92 -22.85
N CYS A 345 -20.69 8.55 -23.34
CA CYS A 345 -19.31 8.31 -22.96
C CYS A 345 -18.55 9.61 -22.64
N GLU A 346 -17.86 9.64 -21.51
CA GLU A 346 -16.86 10.67 -21.19
C GLU A 346 -15.49 10.00 -21.15
N SER A 347 -14.60 10.33 -22.09
CA SER A 347 -13.25 9.76 -22.17
C SER A 347 -12.17 10.71 -21.63
N TYR A 348 -11.09 10.14 -21.13
CA TYR A 348 -9.90 10.89 -20.70
C TYR A 348 -8.73 10.52 -21.63
N GLU A 349 -8.11 11.50 -22.30
CA GLU A 349 -7.00 11.26 -23.24
C GLU A 349 -5.77 10.64 -22.57
N SER A 350 -5.59 10.92 -21.28
CA SER A 350 -4.60 10.33 -20.40
C SER A 350 -5.31 9.73 -19.19
N ALA A 351 -4.84 8.54 -18.77
CA ALA A 351 -5.26 7.85 -17.55
C ALA A 351 -5.31 8.85 -16.38
N ARG A 352 -6.52 9.23 -15.95
CA ARG A 352 -6.69 10.22 -14.88
C ARG A 352 -6.81 9.48 -13.55
N ASP A 353 -5.99 9.87 -12.57
CA ASP A 353 -6.20 9.41 -11.20
C ASP A 353 -7.53 9.99 -10.71
N ILE A 354 -8.37 9.17 -10.06
CA ILE A 354 -9.69 9.59 -9.56
C ILE A 354 -9.54 10.59 -8.38
N ARG A 355 -8.31 10.81 -7.91
CA ARG A 355 -7.98 11.80 -6.87
C ARG A 355 -7.65 13.20 -7.41
N ASP A 356 -7.53 13.38 -8.73
CA ASP A 356 -7.22 14.67 -9.36
C ASP A 356 -8.46 15.49 -9.78
#